data_AF-A0A1V9YTN5-F1
#
_entry.id   AF-A0A1V9YTN5-F1
#
_cell.length_a   1.000
_cell.length_b   1.000
_cell.length_c   1.000
_cell.angle_alpha   90.00
_cell.angle_beta   90.00
_cell.angle_gamma   90.00
#
_symmetry.space_group_name_H-M   'P 1'
#
loop_
_entity.id
_entity.type
_entity.pdbx_description
1 polymer ?
#
loop_
_entity_poly.entity_id
_entity_poly.type
_entity_poly.pdbx_seq_one_letter_code
_entity_poly.pdbx_strand_id
1 'polypeptide(L)'
;MAGPLTQFFNGVDVDPLAIWNDVFENDWDVALAMLPKAYLKPENFQHIQSREMYKRCKQYFKYVQSPNIWEYYYENPDVVDDNEYGREFNIIASTYLLVAPMKNMWLDQLCDVLRFPMVLARMAVARGTLPLLQYLIDDLYDDIDRSLLAIDYAADNGHLHIVKFLHENGCRECSTDAVDLAAGHGYIDIIKWLHQNRTEGCTSEALEEALSNDHLNIVEYLETHYNVGFSKYAMANAARKGNFDAIKFLNEQRNVESTPSAMDEAAQHGHLDIVKYLHENRSEGCTTSTMNYAALKGHFDI
;
A
#
# COMPACT_ATOMS: atom_id res chain seq x y z
N MET A 1 -6.50 -11.63 30.09
CA MET A 1 -5.05 -11.81 29.84
C MET A 1 -4.41 -10.44 30.05
N ALA A 2 -3.20 -10.35 30.60
CA ALA A 2 -2.52 -9.06 30.76
C ALA A 2 -2.21 -8.44 29.38
N GLY A 3 -2.42 -7.13 29.20
CA GLY A 3 -2.15 -6.44 27.93
C GLY A 3 -0.65 -6.40 27.59
N PRO A 4 -0.27 -6.16 26.30
CA PRO A 4 1.12 -6.09 25.85
C PRO A 4 2.05 -5.26 26.74
N LEU A 5 1.62 -4.08 27.19
CA LEU A 5 2.40 -3.20 28.05
C LEU A 5 2.66 -3.83 29.43
N THR A 6 1.64 -4.51 29.99
CA THR A 6 1.77 -5.19 31.28
C THR A 6 2.73 -6.40 31.17
N GLN A 7 2.67 -7.12 30.05
CA GLN A 7 3.57 -8.24 29.79
C GLN A 7 5.03 -7.77 29.66
N PHE A 8 5.25 -6.65 28.95
CA PHE A 8 6.57 -6.02 28.83
C PHE A 8 7.18 -5.66 30.19
N PHE A 9 6.43 -5.02 31.09
CA PHE A 9 6.93 -4.71 32.44
C PHE A 9 7.16 -5.94 33.32
N ASN A 10 6.56 -7.08 32.99
CA ASN A 10 6.81 -8.37 33.63
C ASN A 10 7.99 -9.15 33.01
N GLY A 11 8.72 -8.54 32.06
CA GLY A 11 9.90 -9.15 31.43
C GLY A 11 9.58 -10.18 30.33
N VAL A 12 8.34 -10.19 29.82
CA VAL A 12 7.97 -10.99 28.64
C VAL A 12 8.43 -10.26 27.38
N ASP A 13 9.02 -11.00 26.45
CA ASP A 13 9.36 -10.47 25.13
C ASP A 13 8.09 -10.28 24.30
N VAL A 14 7.81 -9.03 23.93
CA VAL A 14 6.58 -8.62 23.25
C VAL A 14 6.98 -7.66 22.13
N ASP A 15 6.34 -7.80 20.97
CA ASP A 15 6.54 -6.90 19.84
C ASP A 15 6.39 -5.43 20.28
N PRO A 16 7.42 -4.59 20.06
CA PRO A 16 7.38 -3.17 20.37
C PRO A 16 6.14 -2.46 19.80
N LEU A 17 5.67 -2.81 18.60
CA LEU A 17 4.48 -2.18 18.01
C LEU A 17 3.21 -2.48 18.81
N ALA A 18 3.06 -3.72 19.29
CA ALA A 18 1.94 -4.11 20.14
C ALA A 18 1.95 -3.37 21.48
N ILE A 19 3.14 -3.14 22.06
CA ILE A 19 3.31 -2.34 23.29
C ILE A 19 2.84 -0.90 23.05
N TRP A 20 3.26 -0.27 21.95
CA TRP A 20 2.87 1.10 21.62
C TRP A 20 1.36 1.22 21.34
N ASN A 21 0.76 0.26 20.66
CA ASN A 21 -0.69 0.24 20.46
C ASN A 21 -1.44 0.16 21.81
N ASP A 22 -1.02 -0.74 22.71
CA ASP A 22 -1.61 -0.88 24.06
C ASP A 22 -1.48 0.42 24.89
N VAL A 23 -0.34 1.11 24.77
CA VAL A 23 -0.10 2.43 25.37
C VAL A 23 -1.11 3.47 24.88
N PHE A 24 -1.37 3.50 23.57
CA PHE A 24 -2.28 4.45 22.96
C PHE A 24 -3.75 4.15 23.29
N GLU A 25 -4.14 2.86 23.27
CA GLU A 25 -5.50 2.40 23.54
C GLU A 25 -5.92 2.65 24.99
N ASN A 26 -4.99 2.46 25.93
CA ASN A 26 -5.26 2.61 27.37
C ASN A 26 -4.91 4.00 27.92
N ASP A 27 -4.57 4.96 27.05
CA ASP A 27 -4.19 6.32 27.43
C ASP A 27 -3.11 6.34 28.53
N TRP A 28 -2.09 5.48 28.41
CA TRP A 28 -1.12 5.25 29.46
C TRP A 28 -0.43 6.53 29.89
N ASP A 29 -0.47 6.86 31.18
CA ASP A 29 -0.19 8.20 31.72
C ASP A 29 1.28 8.44 32.12
N VAL A 30 2.14 7.42 32.00
CA VAL A 30 3.56 7.48 32.41
C VAL A 30 4.47 7.90 31.24
N ALA A 31 5.75 8.21 31.51
CA ALA A 31 6.69 8.70 30.50
C ALA A 31 6.90 7.74 29.32
N LEU A 32 6.57 8.22 28.10
CA LEU A 32 6.73 7.46 26.83
C LEU A 32 8.19 7.04 26.56
N ALA A 33 9.17 7.75 27.13
CA ALA A 33 10.59 7.42 27.01
C ALA A 33 11.00 6.10 27.69
N MET A 34 10.12 5.50 28.51
CA MET A 34 10.34 4.18 29.12
C MET A 34 10.02 3.02 28.18
N LEU A 35 9.37 3.29 27.05
CA LEU A 35 8.95 2.27 26.09
C LEU A 35 10.11 1.85 25.18
N PRO A 36 10.06 0.61 24.64
CA PRO A 36 11.05 0.19 23.65
C PRO A 36 10.99 1.08 22.41
N LYS A 37 12.15 1.37 21.83
CA LYS A 37 12.22 2.10 20.55
C LYS A 37 11.56 1.24 19.47
N ALA A 38 10.65 1.84 18.74
CA ALA A 38 9.95 1.21 17.62
C ALA A 38 9.83 2.19 16.45
N TYR A 39 9.86 1.66 15.24
CA TYR A 39 9.52 2.44 14.04
C TYR A 39 8.00 2.43 13.86
N LEU A 40 7.33 3.44 14.42
CA LEU A 40 5.88 3.57 14.35
C LEU A 40 5.44 4.04 12.97
N LYS A 41 4.42 3.38 12.43
CA LYS A 41 3.76 3.71 11.18
C LYS A 41 2.46 4.49 11.46
N PRO A 42 1.82 5.13 10.46
CA PRO A 42 0.58 5.86 10.69
C PRO A 42 -0.53 5.01 11.34
N GLU A 43 -0.56 3.71 11.03
CA GLU A 43 -1.54 2.76 11.57
C GLU A 43 -1.41 2.61 13.09
N ASN A 44 -0.23 2.83 13.67
CA ASN A 44 -0.08 2.81 15.13
C ASN A 44 -0.74 4.03 15.78
N PHE A 45 -0.58 5.21 15.18
CA PHE A 45 -1.12 6.47 15.73
C PHE A 45 -2.65 6.55 15.69
N GLN A 46 -3.31 5.70 14.89
CA GLN A 46 -4.77 5.60 14.86
C GLN A 46 -5.37 5.09 16.18
N HIS A 47 -4.56 4.46 17.03
CA HIS A 47 -4.99 3.94 18.33
C HIS A 47 -5.10 5.05 19.40
N ILE A 48 -4.57 6.24 19.15
CA ILE A 48 -4.67 7.37 20.08
C ILE A 48 -6.12 7.87 20.17
N GLN A 49 -6.71 7.73 21.36
CA GLN A 49 -8.09 8.14 21.65
C GLN A 49 -8.19 9.50 22.35
N SER A 50 -7.17 9.87 23.13
CA SER A 50 -7.23 11.07 23.97
C SER A 50 -6.41 12.23 23.41
N ARG A 51 -6.92 13.44 23.60
CA ARG A 51 -6.18 14.67 23.26
C ARG A 51 -4.91 14.82 24.09
N GLU A 52 -4.87 14.23 25.28
CA GLU A 52 -3.72 14.33 26.17
C GLU A 52 -2.57 13.42 25.71
N MET A 53 -2.86 12.16 25.39
CA MET A 53 -1.91 11.26 24.72
C MET A 53 -1.42 11.89 23.42
N TYR A 54 -2.32 12.47 22.62
CA TYR A 54 -1.93 13.13 21.38
C TYR A 54 -0.91 14.26 21.60
N LYS A 55 -1.14 15.14 22.58
CA LYS A 55 -0.19 16.20 22.94
C LYS A 55 1.15 15.62 23.41
N ARG A 56 1.13 14.56 24.22
CA ARG A 56 2.34 13.88 24.71
C ARG A 56 3.12 13.24 23.56
N CYS A 57 2.44 12.59 22.62
CA CYS A 57 3.04 12.07 21.40
C CYS A 57 3.65 13.19 20.54
N LYS A 58 2.94 14.30 20.33
CA LYS A 58 3.49 15.48 19.63
C LYS A 58 4.77 15.97 20.30
N GLN A 59 4.80 16.05 21.62
CA GLN A 59 6.01 16.47 22.34
C GLN A 59 7.13 15.43 22.19
N TYR A 60 6.84 14.15 22.41
CA TYR A 60 7.83 13.09 22.36
C TYR A 60 8.45 12.94 20.96
N PHE A 61 7.64 12.82 19.91
CA PHE A 61 8.14 12.57 18.56
C PHE A 61 8.68 13.81 17.84
N LYS A 62 8.27 15.03 18.24
CA LYS A 62 8.86 16.28 17.72
C LYS A 62 10.36 16.39 17.99
N TYR A 63 10.87 15.72 19.03
CA TYR A 63 12.29 15.73 19.38
C TYR A 63 13.06 14.46 18.96
N VAL A 64 12.37 13.38 18.60
CA VAL A 64 12.98 12.04 18.43
C VAL A 64 13.14 11.61 16.96
N GLN A 65 12.39 12.18 16.02
CA GLN A 65 12.50 11.82 14.60
C GLN A 65 12.63 13.05 13.69
N SER A 66 13.88 13.33 13.31
CA SER A 66 14.19 13.97 12.04
C SER A 66 15.42 13.21 11.50
N PRO A 67 15.22 12.09 10.80
CA PRO A 67 15.75 11.99 9.43
C PRO A 67 14.98 11.05 8.46
N ASN A 68 15.15 11.32 7.17
CA ASN A 68 15.00 10.42 6.01
C ASN A 68 13.59 10.01 5.53
N ILE A 69 12.71 10.98 5.30
CA ILE A 69 11.68 10.82 4.23
C ILE A 69 12.29 11.10 2.84
N TRP A 70 13.49 11.68 2.80
CA TRP A 70 14.21 12.08 1.58
C TRP A 70 14.74 10.90 0.74
N GLU A 71 14.97 9.72 1.32
CA GLU A 71 15.58 8.59 0.59
C GLU A 71 14.61 7.88 -0.38
N TYR A 72 13.29 8.00 -0.19
CA TYR A 72 12.31 7.36 -1.09
C TYR A 72 12.08 8.12 -2.41
N TYR A 73 12.47 9.40 -2.49
CA TYR A 73 12.14 10.28 -3.63
C TYR A 73 13.34 10.67 -4.50
N TYR A 74 14.58 10.37 -4.10
CA TYR A 74 15.76 10.66 -4.93
C TYR A 74 15.97 9.68 -6.10
N GLU A 75 15.17 8.61 -6.21
CA GLU A 75 15.20 7.69 -7.36
C GLU A 75 14.22 8.06 -8.49
N ASN A 76 13.40 9.12 -8.33
CA ASN A 76 12.51 9.63 -9.37
C ASN A 76 12.65 11.16 -9.56
N PRO A 77 13.62 11.62 -10.37
CA PRO A 77 13.99 13.03 -10.50
C PRO A 77 12.95 13.93 -11.20
N ASP A 78 11.84 13.39 -11.70
CA ASP A 78 10.83 14.17 -12.46
C ASP A 78 9.77 14.86 -11.60
N VAL A 79 9.78 14.70 -10.27
CA VAL A 79 8.71 15.20 -9.36
C VAL A 79 9.15 16.38 -8.50
N VAL A 80 10.36 16.90 -8.66
CA VAL A 80 10.81 18.10 -7.93
C VAL A 80 10.58 19.34 -8.79
N ASP A 81 9.33 19.80 -8.86
CA ASP A 81 9.06 21.19 -9.24
C ASP A 81 8.97 22.03 -7.97
N ASP A 82 9.70 23.15 -7.95
CA ASP A 82 9.91 24.05 -6.81
C ASP A 82 8.70 25.00 -6.63
N ASN A 83 7.50 24.44 -6.80
CA ASN A 83 6.21 25.13 -6.82
C ASN A 83 5.40 24.83 -5.55
N GLU A 84 4.27 25.51 -5.37
CA GLU A 84 3.38 25.41 -4.20
C GLU A 84 2.98 23.96 -3.87
N TYR A 85 2.91 23.10 -4.89
CA TYR A 85 2.74 21.64 -4.81
C TYR A 85 3.85 20.92 -4.02
N GLY A 86 5.11 21.34 -4.15
CA GLY A 86 6.22 20.81 -3.36
C GLY A 86 6.11 21.10 -1.86
N ARG A 87 5.46 22.21 -1.47
CA ARG A 87 5.13 22.49 -0.06
C ARG A 87 3.92 21.69 0.42
N GLU A 88 2.89 21.52 -0.41
CA GLU A 88 1.73 20.66 -0.13
C GLU A 88 2.14 19.20 0.06
N PHE A 89 3.09 18.70 -0.73
CA PHE A 89 3.63 17.34 -0.61
C PHE A 89 4.51 17.14 0.65
N ASN A 90 5.29 18.15 1.03
CA ASN A 90 6.04 18.15 2.29
C ASN A 90 5.13 18.15 3.53
N ILE A 91 3.91 18.68 3.43
CA ILE A 91 2.89 18.54 4.48
C ILE A 91 2.41 17.09 4.56
N ILE A 92 2.17 16.40 3.43
CA ILE A 92 1.76 14.99 3.41
C ILE A 92 2.82 14.08 4.06
N ALA A 93 4.10 14.33 3.78
CA ALA A 93 5.23 13.58 4.32
C ALA A 93 5.43 13.71 5.84
N SER A 94 5.04 14.83 6.46
CA SER A 94 5.35 15.15 7.86
C SER A 94 4.30 14.74 8.91
N THR A 95 3.36 13.83 8.58
CA THR A 95 2.05 13.77 9.27
C THR A 95 1.57 12.42 9.79
N TYR A 96 2.46 11.53 10.25
CA TYR A 96 2.05 10.31 10.97
C TYR A 96 1.15 10.61 12.19
N LEU A 97 1.41 11.74 12.87
CA LEU A 97 0.59 12.19 13.99
C LEU A 97 -0.76 12.76 13.58
N LEU A 98 -1.00 13.15 12.33
CA LEU A 98 -2.33 13.67 11.94
C LEU A 98 -3.40 12.59 11.84
N VAL A 99 -3.03 11.31 11.88
CA VAL A 99 -3.97 10.19 11.87
C VAL A 99 -4.97 10.30 13.02
N ALA A 100 -4.49 10.56 14.23
CA ALA A 100 -5.35 10.68 15.42
C ALA A 100 -6.36 11.85 15.32
N PRO A 101 -5.98 13.10 15.03
CA PRO A 101 -6.95 14.18 14.87
C PRO A 101 -7.88 14.00 13.68
N MET A 102 -7.44 13.39 12.57
CA MET A 102 -8.31 13.07 11.43
C MET A 102 -9.38 12.04 11.81
N LYS A 103 -8.97 10.94 12.44
CA LYS A 103 -9.89 9.87 12.90
C LYS A 103 -10.90 10.39 13.93
N ASN A 104 -10.44 11.22 14.86
CA ASN A 104 -11.25 11.72 15.97
C ASN A 104 -11.93 13.08 15.71
N MET A 105 -11.86 13.61 14.48
CA MET A 105 -12.44 14.91 14.09
C MET A 105 -12.01 16.09 14.99
N TRP A 106 -10.74 16.13 15.41
CA TRP A 106 -10.18 17.24 16.17
C TRP A 106 -9.78 18.39 15.22
N LEU A 107 -10.78 19.09 14.68
CA LEU A 107 -10.59 20.14 13.67
C LEU A 107 -9.63 21.26 14.12
N ASP A 108 -9.57 21.56 15.42
CA ASP A 108 -8.62 22.51 16.00
C ASP A 108 -7.15 22.07 15.83
N GLN A 109 -6.89 20.77 15.78
CA GLN A 109 -5.56 20.21 15.50
C GLN A 109 -5.28 20.06 14.00
N LEU A 110 -6.32 20.17 13.16
CA LEU A 110 -6.23 20.14 11.71
C LEU A 110 -6.24 21.55 11.07
N CYS A 111 -6.35 22.62 11.87
CA CYS A 111 -6.62 23.98 11.39
C CYS A 111 -5.61 24.51 10.36
N ASP A 112 -4.34 24.13 10.47
CA ASP A 112 -3.31 24.54 9.52
C ASP A 112 -3.43 23.79 8.18
N VAL A 113 -3.90 22.54 8.23
CA VAL A 113 -4.06 21.67 7.04
C VAL A 113 -5.43 21.84 6.39
N LEU A 114 -6.45 22.27 7.14
CA LEU A 114 -7.77 22.63 6.61
C LEU A 114 -7.73 23.74 5.55
N ARG A 115 -6.63 24.50 5.48
CA ARG A 115 -6.36 25.48 4.41
C ARG A 115 -6.06 24.82 3.06
N PHE A 116 -5.76 23.52 3.05
CA PHE A 116 -5.45 22.68 1.88
C PHE A 116 -6.51 21.57 1.75
N PRO A 117 -7.75 21.90 1.38
CA PRO A 117 -8.89 20.97 1.42
C PRO A 117 -8.71 19.75 0.51
N MET A 118 -8.10 19.92 -0.65
CA MET A 118 -7.83 18.82 -1.59
C MET A 118 -6.84 17.81 -1.00
N VAL A 119 -5.77 18.30 -0.37
CA VAL A 119 -4.78 17.44 0.31
C VAL A 119 -5.43 16.69 1.46
N LEU A 120 -6.26 17.37 2.26
CA LEU A 120 -6.94 16.75 3.38
C LEU A 120 -7.97 15.70 2.93
N ALA A 121 -8.67 15.93 1.81
CA ALA A 121 -9.56 14.95 1.21
C ALA A 121 -8.79 13.71 0.74
N ARG A 122 -7.64 13.87 0.06
CA ARG A 122 -6.77 12.74 -0.32
C ARG A 122 -6.32 11.92 0.87
N MET A 123 -5.88 12.60 1.93
CA MET A 123 -5.49 11.92 3.16
C MET A 123 -6.69 11.23 3.80
N ALA A 124 -7.88 11.83 3.77
CA ALA A 124 -9.08 11.22 4.32
C ALA A 124 -9.47 9.95 3.56
N VAL A 125 -9.35 9.96 2.23
CA VAL A 125 -9.55 8.80 1.35
C VAL A 125 -8.53 7.71 1.67
N ALA A 126 -7.23 8.02 1.61
CA ALA A 126 -6.15 7.05 1.85
C ALA A 126 -6.21 6.44 3.26
N ARG A 127 -6.70 7.19 4.26
CA ARG A 127 -6.83 6.73 5.65
C ARG A 127 -8.18 6.14 6.00
N GLY A 128 -9.15 6.14 5.08
CA GLY A 128 -10.48 5.62 5.35
C GLY A 128 -11.31 6.47 6.33
N THR A 129 -10.98 7.75 6.53
CA THR A 129 -11.68 8.63 7.48
C THR A 129 -12.93 9.25 6.87
N LEU A 130 -13.99 8.45 6.77
CA LEU A 130 -15.27 8.87 6.17
C LEU A 130 -15.87 10.14 6.79
N PRO A 131 -15.90 10.35 8.13
CA PRO A 131 -16.47 11.56 8.71
C PRO A 131 -15.75 12.84 8.27
N LEU A 132 -14.43 12.77 8.12
CA LEU A 132 -13.63 13.91 7.66
C LEU A 132 -13.87 14.16 6.16
N LEU A 133 -13.90 13.11 5.36
CA LEU A 133 -14.20 13.23 3.94
C LEU A 133 -15.59 13.83 3.71
N GLN A 134 -16.59 13.34 4.44
CA GLN A 134 -17.95 13.85 4.39
C GLN A 134 -18.01 15.33 4.80
N TYR A 135 -17.36 15.71 5.90
CA TYR A 135 -17.26 17.11 6.33
C TYR A 135 -16.65 18.01 5.24
N LEU A 136 -15.61 17.54 4.55
CA LEU A 136 -14.96 18.31 3.49
C LEU A 136 -15.87 18.51 2.27
N ILE A 137 -16.64 17.48 1.89
CA ILE A 137 -17.56 17.55 0.76
C ILE A 137 -18.80 18.39 1.12
N ASP A 138 -19.42 18.15 2.27
CA ASP A 138 -20.69 18.78 2.66
C ASP A 138 -20.53 20.26 3.04
N ASP A 139 -19.49 20.60 3.83
CA ASP A 139 -19.40 21.92 4.47
C ASP A 139 -18.40 22.88 3.82
N LEU A 140 -17.44 22.36 3.03
CA LEU A 140 -16.33 23.16 2.54
C LEU A 140 -16.29 23.27 1.01
N TYR A 141 -16.57 22.21 0.25
CA TYR A 141 -16.43 22.22 -1.21
C TYR A 141 -17.28 21.15 -1.91
N ASP A 142 -18.31 21.58 -2.64
CA ASP A 142 -19.19 20.73 -3.47
C ASP A 142 -18.46 19.99 -4.63
N ASP A 143 -17.20 20.33 -4.93
CA ASP A 143 -16.48 19.86 -6.13
C ASP A 143 -15.11 19.22 -5.82
N ILE A 144 -14.90 18.69 -4.61
CA ILE A 144 -13.63 18.06 -4.19
C ILE A 144 -13.25 16.80 -5.02
N ASP A 145 -14.07 16.36 -5.99
CA ASP A 145 -14.04 14.98 -6.48
C ASP A 145 -14.17 14.80 -8.00
N ARG A 146 -13.59 15.72 -8.80
CA ARG A 146 -13.67 15.65 -10.28
C ARG A 146 -12.34 15.52 -11.02
N SER A 147 -11.21 15.27 -10.37
CA SER A 147 -9.91 15.21 -11.11
C SER A 147 -8.84 14.29 -10.54
N LEU A 148 -9.19 13.33 -9.66
CA LEU A 148 -8.20 12.72 -8.79
C LEU A 148 -8.28 11.20 -8.58
N LEU A 149 -9.12 10.48 -9.35
CA LEU A 149 -9.21 9.01 -9.22
C LEU A 149 -9.40 8.56 -7.76
N ALA A 150 -10.23 9.28 -6.98
CA ALA A 150 -10.37 9.06 -5.53
C ALA A 150 -10.85 7.64 -5.19
N ILE A 151 -11.66 7.04 -6.08
CA ILE A 151 -12.08 5.65 -5.97
C ILE A 151 -10.89 4.69 -6.08
N ASP A 152 -9.96 4.94 -7.00
CA ASP A 152 -8.77 4.11 -7.20
C ASP A 152 -7.90 4.14 -5.93
N TYR A 153 -7.66 5.33 -5.37
CA TYR A 153 -6.93 5.47 -4.11
C TYR A 153 -7.65 4.80 -2.93
N ALA A 154 -8.98 4.89 -2.85
CA ALA A 154 -9.75 4.22 -1.81
C ALA A 154 -9.66 2.69 -1.95
N ALA A 155 -9.68 2.18 -3.18
CA ALA A 155 -9.58 0.76 -3.49
C ALA A 155 -8.18 0.22 -3.19
N ASP A 156 -7.13 0.94 -3.59
CA ASP A 156 -5.73 0.64 -3.29
C ASP A 156 -5.47 0.52 -1.78
N ASN A 157 -6.16 1.33 -0.96
CA ASN A 157 -6.01 1.33 0.49
C ASN A 157 -7.02 0.43 1.24
N GLY A 158 -7.87 -0.32 0.53
CA GLY A 158 -8.78 -1.29 1.16
C GLY A 158 -10.05 -0.69 1.77
N HIS A 159 -10.38 0.57 1.47
CA HIS A 159 -11.46 1.30 2.13
C HIS A 159 -12.79 1.21 1.35
N LEU A 160 -13.42 0.03 1.36
CA LEU A 160 -14.70 -0.21 0.66
C LEU A 160 -15.81 0.81 1.03
N HIS A 161 -15.87 1.25 2.29
CA HIS A 161 -16.85 2.24 2.73
C HIS A 161 -16.63 3.61 2.08
N ILE A 162 -15.38 3.99 1.82
CA ILE A 162 -15.06 5.21 1.07
C ILE A 162 -15.38 5.03 -0.42
N VAL A 163 -15.04 3.89 -1.02
CA VAL A 163 -15.39 3.57 -2.41
C VAL A 163 -16.91 3.74 -2.65
N LYS A 164 -17.72 3.17 -1.77
CA LYS A 164 -19.19 3.29 -1.82
C LYS A 164 -19.64 4.74 -1.69
N PHE A 165 -19.13 5.44 -0.66
CA PHE A 165 -19.50 6.82 -0.40
C PHE A 165 -19.16 7.75 -1.58
N LEU A 166 -17.96 7.64 -2.15
CA LEU A 166 -17.54 8.43 -3.31
C LEU A 166 -18.45 8.17 -4.52
N HIS A 167 -18.76 6.90 -4.80
CA HIS A 167 -19.69 6.56 -5.88
C HIS A 167 -21.10 7.12 -5.66
N GLU A 168 -21.66 6.99 -4.46
CA GLU A 168 -22.98 7.51 -4.11
C GLU A 168 -23.05 9.04 -4.18
N ASN A 169 -21.93 9.72 -3.94
CA ASN A 169 -21.79 11.18 -4.09
C ASN A 169 -21.42 11.62 -5.51
N GLY A 170 -21.47 10.71 -6.49
CA GLY A 170 -21.34 11.05 -7.90
C GLY A 170 -19.90 11.14 -8.41
N CYS A 171 -18.91 10.58 -7.70
CA CYS A 171 -17.55 10.41 -8.20
C CYS A 171 -17.57 9.56 -9.48
N ARG A 172 -17.32 10.23 -10.61
CA ARG A 172 -17.32 9.58 -11.94
C ARG A 172 -15.97 8.99 -12.29
N GLU A 173 -14.90 9.56 -11.75
CA GLU A 173 -13.55 9.13 -12.08
C GLU A 173 -13.19 7.85 -11.32
N CYS A 174 -12.89 6.83 -12.11
CA CYS A 174 -12.37 5.55 -11.68
C CYS A 174 -11.60 5.02 -12.89
N SER A 175 -10.54 4.26 -12.66
CA SER A 175 -9.81 3.58 -13.73
C SER A 175 -9.71 2.08 -13.45
N THR A 176 -9.03 1.36 -14.33
CA THR A 176 -8.69 -0.05 -14.12
C THR A 176 -7.83 -0.26 -12.88
N ASP A 177 -7.04 0.75 -12.48
CA ASP A 177 -6.15 0.71 -11.32
C ASP A 177 -6.91 0.41 -10.02
N ALA A 178 -8.19 0.80 -9.92
CA ALA A 178 -9.01 0.47 -8.77
C ALA A 178 -9.14 -1.04 -8.55
N VAL A 179 -9.30 -1.82 -9.62
CA VAL A 179 -9.38 -3.29 -9.53
C VAL A 179 -7.98 -3.91 -9.49
N ASP A 180 -7.05 -3.39 -10.28
CA ASP A 180 -5.68 -3.92 -10.38
C ASP A 180 -4.95 -3.84 -9.02
N LEU A 181 -4.98 -2.68 -8.37
CA LEU A 181 -4.36 -2.47 -7.05
C LEU A 181 -5.09 -3.23 -5.94
N ALA A 182 -6.44 -3.22 -5.96
CA ALA A 182 -7.22 -3.99 -5.00
C ALA A 182 -6.96 -5.51 -5.10
N ALA A 183 -6.66 -6.01 -6.30
CA ALA A 183 -6.30 -7.40 -6.54
C ALA A 183 -4.93 -7.75 -5.95
N GLY A 184 -3.92 -6.88 -6.19
CA GLY A 184 -2.60 -7.01 -5.59
C GLY A 184 -2.63 -7.04 -4.07
N HIS A 185 -3.49 -6.24 -3.44
CA HIS A 185 -3.61 -6.15 -1.98
C HIS A 185 -4.62 -7.11 -1.34
N GLY A 186 -5.37 -7.89 -2.12
CA GLY A 186 -6.23 -8.95 -1.56
C GLY A 186 -7.65 -8.50 -1.22
N TYR A 187 -8.10 -7.33 -1.70
CA TYR A 187 -9.38 -6.72 -1.34
C TYR A 187 -10.55 -7.22 -2.22
N ILE A 188 -10.87 -8.51 -2.11
CA ILE A 188 -11.92 -9.15 -2.92
C ILE A 188 -13.31 -8.47 -2.80
N ASP A 189 -13.65 -7.92 -1.63
CA ASP A 189 -14.95 -7.26 -1.43
C ASP A 189 -15.07 -5.95 -2.23
N ILE A 190 -13.95 -5.25 -2.42
CA ILE A 190 -13.87 -4.06 -3.28
C ILE A 190 -14.02 -4.46 -4.74
N ILE A 191 -13.30 -5.50 -5.18
CA ILE A 191 -13.38 -6.01 -6.56
C ILE A 191 -14.81 -6.45 -6.89
N LYS A 192 -15.46 -7.21 -6.01
CA LYS A 192 -16.87 -7.62 -6.18
C LYS A 192 -17.81 -6.43 -6.30
N TRP A 193 -17.61 -5.42 -5.46
CA TRP A 193 -18.44 -4.23 -5.47
C TRP A 193 -18.22 -3.39 -6.75
N LEU A 194 -16.96 -3.18 -7.15
CA LEU A 194 -16.60 -2.46 -8.38
C LEU A 194 -17.18 -3.17 -9.61
N HIS A 195 -17.06 -4.50 -9.70
CA HIS A 195 -17.64 -5.31 -10.78
C HIS A 195 -19.15 -5.12 -10.92
N GLN A 196 -19.88 -4.98 -9.81
CA GLN A 196 -21.34 -4.87 -9.81
C GLN A 196 -21.85 -3.46 -10.10
N ASN A 197 -21.05 -2.43 -9.79
CA ASN A 197 -21.52 -1.03 -9.78
C ASN A 197 -20.80 -0.16 -10.82
N ARG A 198 -19.70 -0.64 -11.41
CA ARG A 198 -18.94 0.10 -12.40
C ARG A 198 -18.46 -0.77 -13.57
N THR A 199 -17.90 -0.14 -14.60
CA THR A 199 -17.68 -0.75 -15.93
C THR A 199 -16.26 -0.62 -16.46
N GLU A 200 -15.37 0.03 -15.71
CA GLU A 200 -14.00 0.37 -16.11
C GLU A 200 -13.15 -0.89 -16.35
N GLY A 201 -13.45 -1.98 -15.63
CA GLY A 201 -12.79 -3.27 -15.82
C GLY A 201 -11.51 -3.39 -14.99
N CYS A 202 -10.60 -4.23 -15.47
CA CYS A 202 -9.27 -4.43 -14.92
C CYS A 202 -8.33 -4.82 -16.07
N THR A 203 -7.02 -4.76 -15.83
CA THR A 203 -6.02 -5.24 -16.77
C THR A 203 -5.50 -6.63 -16.37
N SER A 204 -4.55 -7.17 -17.16
CA SER A 204 -3.84 -8.40 -16.80
C SER A 204 -3.00 -8.23 -15.52
N GLU A 205 -2.65 -6.99 -15.15
CA GLU A 205 -1.91 -6.69 -13.93
C GLU A 205 -2.66 -7.16 -12.68
N ALA A 206 -4.00 -7.04 -12.64
CA ALA A 206 -4.81 -7.57 -11.55
C ALA A 206 -4.57 -9.06 -11.28
N LEU A 207 -4.51 -9.88 -12.34
CA LEU A 207 -4.26 -11.33 -12.22
C LEU A 207 -2.83 -11.61 -11.76
N GLU A 208 -1.86 -10.91 -12.33
CA GLU A 208 -0.44 -11.13 -12.08
C GLU A 208 -0.05 -10.69 -10.66
N GLU A 209 -0.58 -9.56 -10.19
CA GLU A 209 -0.38 -9.07 -8.84
C GLU A 209 -1.14 -9.91 -7.80
N ALA A 210 -2.38 -10.32 -8.08
CA ALA A 210 -3.10 -11.25 -7.20
C ALA A 210 -2.37 -12.59 -7.07
N LEU A 211 -1.87 -13.15 -8.17
CA LEU A 211 -1.11 -14.39 -8.15
C LEU A 211 0.22 -14.22 -7.41
N SER A 212 0.94 -13.13 -7.65
CA SER A 212 2.23 -12.86 -7.02
C SER A 212 2.14 -12.71 -5.51
N ASN A 213 0.98 -12.28 -4.99
CA ASN A 213 0.70 -12.09 -3.57
C ASN A 213 -0.18 -13.21 -2.99
N ASP A 214 -0.24 -14.37 -3.64
CA ASP A 214 -0.95 -15.58 -3.19
C ASP A 214 -2.48 -15.43 -3.01
N HIS A 215 -3.10 -14.46 -3.69
CA HIS A 215 -4.54 -14.22 -3.68
C HIS A 215 -5.29 -15.04 -4.73
N LEU A 216 -5.18 -16.37 -4.67
CA LEU A 216 -5.78 -17.29 -5.67
C LEU A 216 -7.30 -17.15 -5.81
N ASN A 217 -8.00 -16.82 -4.71
CA ASN A 217 -9.44 -16.54 -4.74
C ASN A 217 -9.80 -15.33 -5.61
N ILE A 218 -8.91 -14.34 -5.71
CA ILE A 218 -9.07 -13.20 -6.61
C ILE A 218 -8.74 -13.59 -8.04
N VAL A 219 -7.69 -14.38 -8.27
CA VAL A 219 -7.36 -14.93 -9.61
C VAL A 219 -8.57 -15.63 -10.22
N GLU A 220 -9.20 -16.56 -9.47
CA GLU A 220 -10.40 -17.28 -9.92
C GLU A 220 -11.58 -16.34 -10.21
N TYR A 221 -11.77 -15.32 -9.37
CA TYR A 221 -12.84 -14.34 -9.54
C TYR A 221 -12.64 -13.51 -10.81
N LEU A 222 -11.43 -13.00 -11.05
CA LEU A 222 -11.09 -12.18 -12.21
C LEU A 222 -11.22 -12.96 -13.53
N GLU A 223 -10.73 -14.20 -13.59
CA GLU A 223 -10.88 -15.07 -14.76
C GLU A 223 -12.37 -15.32 -15.09
N THR A 224 -13.20 -15.53 -14.06
CA THR A 224 -14.63 -15.86 -14.22
C THR A 224 -15.48 -14.65 -14.58
N HIS A 225 -15.22 -13.49 -13.97
CA HIS A 225 -16.12 -12.34 -14.02
C HIS A 225 -15.65 -11.21 -14.93
N TYR A 226 -14.34 -11.02 -15.08
CA TYR A 226 -13.77 -9.98 -15.95
C TYR A 226 -13.32 -10.54 -17.30
N ASN A 227 -13.25 -11.88 -17.46
CA ASN A 227 -12.77 -12.55 -18.67
C ASN A 227 -11.40 -11.99 -19.14
N VAL A 228 -10.54 -11.70 -18.16
CA VAL A 228 -9.17 -11.25 -18.35
C VAL A 228 -8.24 -12.47 -18.28
N GLY A 229 -7.14 -12.44 -19.05
CA GLY A 229 -6.14 -13.49 -19.07
C GLY A 229 -4.75 -12.95 -18.70
N PHE A 230 -3.84 -13.85 -18.33
CA PHE A 230 -2.45 -13.52 -18.07
C PHE A 230 -1.79 -12.90 -19.30
N SER A 231 -0.95 -11.89 -19.11
CA SER A 231 -0.14 -11.38 -20.20
C SER A 231 1.00 -12.35 -20.53
N LYS A 232 1.61 -12.17 -21.70
CA LYS A 232 2.87 -12.87 -22.07
C LYS A 232 4.06 -12.53 -21.15
N TYR A 233 3.91 -11.53 -20.27
CA TYR A 233 4.93 -11.13 -19.30
C TYR A 233 4.66 -11.69 -17.90
N ALA A 234 3.54 -12.38 -17.67
CA ALA A 234 3.18 -12.94 -16.36
C ALA A 234 4.29 -13.84 -15.79
N MET A 235 4.89 -14.70 -16.63
CA MET A 235 5.99 -15.56 -16.20
C MET A 235 7.26 -14.77 -15.84
N ALA A 236 7.53 -13.66 -16.54
CA ALA A 236 8.66 -12.79 -16.25
C ALA A 236 8.46 -11.98 -14.96
N ASN A 237 7.23 -11.50 -14.72
CA ASN A 237 6.89 -10.79 -13.48
C ASN A 237 7.00 -11.71 -12.26
N ALA A 238 6.49 -12.94 -12.35
CA ALA A 238 6.66 -13.96 -11.30
C ALA A 238 8.14 -14.30 -11.06
N ALA A 239 8.90 -14.46 -12.16
CA ALA A 239 10.34 -14.74 -12.09
C ALA A 239 11.12 -13.62 -11.41
N ARG A 240 10.87 -12.36 -11.77
CA ARG A 240 11.50 -11.17 -11.17
C ARG A 240 11.30 -11.11 -9.65
N LYS A 241 10.09 -11.42 -9.19
CA LYS A 241 9.72 -11.41 -7.77
C LYS A 241 10.25 -12.62 -6.99
N GLY A 242 10.78 -13.65 -7.67
CA GLY A 242 11.19 -14.88 -7.01
C GLY A 242 10.02 -15.78 -6.59
N ASN A 243 8.82 -15.58 -7.16
CA ASN A 243 7.65 -16.37 -6.78
C ASN A 243 7.60 -17.70 -7.58
N PHE A 244 8.26 -18.72 -7.04
CA PHE A 244 8.36 -20.05 -7.64
C PHE A 244 7.00 -20.77 -7.77
N ASP A 245 6.09 -20.54 -6.82
CA ASP A 245 4.75 -21.14 -6.85
C ASP A 245 3.88 -20.55 -7.95
N ALA A 246 3.97 -19.23 -8.17
CA ALA A 246 3.35 -18.56 -9.32
C ALA A 246 3.94 -19.08 -10.64
N ILE A 247 5.25 -19.31 -10.74
CA ILE A 247 5.89 -19.90 -11.92
C ILE A 247 5.32 -21.30 -12.21
N LYS A 248 5.17 -22.16 -11.20
CA LYS A 248 4.54 -23.47 -11.35
C LYS A 248 3.09 -23.36 -11.78
N PHE A 249 2.31 -22.48 -11.15
CA PHE A 249 0.91 -22.25 -11.50
C PHE A 249 0.76 -21.85 -12.98
N LEU A 250 1.55 -20.87 -13.43
CA LEU A 250 1.54 -20.38 -14.82
C LEU A 250 1.99 -21.46 -15.81
N ASN A 251 3.02 -22.24 -15.45
CA ASN A 251 3.56 -23.29 -16.31
C ASN A 251 2.62 -24.49 -16.44
N GLU A 252 2.19 -25.04 -15.30
CA GLU A 252 1.55 -26.36 -15.21
C GLU A 252 0.03 -26.26 -15.35
N GLN A 253 -0.60 -25.25 -14.73
CA GLN A 253 -2.07 -25.18 -14.65
C GLN A 253 -2.68 -24.34 -15.77
N ARG A 254 -1.99 -23.28 -16.20
CA ARG A 254 -2.49 -22.35 -17.22
C ARG A 254 -1.76 -22.46 -18.54
N ASN A 255 -0.60 -23.13 -18.57
CA ASN A 255 0.25 -23.27 -19.76
C ASN A 255 0.45 -21.93 -20.49
N VAL A 256 0.73 -20.87 -19.72
CA VAL A 256 0.92 -19.52 -20.27
C VAL A 256 2.17 -19.50 -21.15
N GLU A 257 2.11 -18.79 -22.27
CA GLU A 257 3.27 -18.57 -23.13
C GLU A 257 4.37 -17.83 -22.36
N SER A 258 5.62 -18.27 -22.51
CA SER A 258 6.76 -17.60 -21.91
C SER A 258 7.63 -16.94 -22.96
N THR A 259 8.53 -16.10 -22.47
CA THR A 259 9.53 -15.43 -23.28
C THR A 259 10.89 -15.58 -22.61
N PRO A 260 12.01 -15.37 -23.32
CA PRO A 260 13.33 -15.39 -22.69
C PRO A 260 13.45 -14.44 -21.50
N SER A 261 12.63 -13.38 -21.46
CA SER A 261 12.53 -12.45 -20.34
C SER A 261 12.28 -13.15 -19.00
N ALA A 262 11.58 -14.28 -18.96
CA ALA A 262 11.34 -14.98 -17.69
C ALA A 262 12.63 -15.54 -17.08
N MET A 263 13.47 -16.21 -17.88
CA MET A 263 14.76 -16.69 -17.41
C MET A 263 15.72 -15.53 -17.15
N ASP A 264 15.64 -14.46 -17.96
CA ASP A 264 16.44 -13.26 -17.79
C ASP A 264 16.16 -12.56 -16.47
N GLU A 265 14.88 -12.38 -16.10
CA GLU A 265 14.48 -11.74 -14.85
C GLU A 265 14.87 -12.59 -13.63
N ALA A 266 14.68 -13.91 -13.69
CA ALA A 266 15.10 -14.82 -12.62
C ALA A 266 16.62 -14.75 -12.39
N ALA A 267 17.41 -14.81 -13.47
CA ALA A 267 18.85 -14.75 -13.43
C ALA A 267 19.39 -13.40 -12.91
N GLN A 268 18.81 -12.29 -13.38
CA GLN A 268 19.17 -10.94 -12.94
C GLN A 268 18.83 -10.65 -11.47
N HIS A 269 17.95 -11.44 -10.84
CA HIS A 269 17.56 -11.25 -9.45
C HIS A 269 18.07 -12.39 -8.54
N GLY A 270 18.88 -13.31 -9.07
CA GLY A 270 19.53 -14.37 -8.29
C GLY A 270 18.61 -15.54 -7.92
N HIS A 271 17.49 -15.73 -8.62
CA HIS A 271 16.52 -16.79 -8.34
C HIS A 271 16.91 -18.09 -9.05
N LEU A 272 17.95 -18.76 -8.55
CA LEU A 272 18.57 -19.94 -9.19
C LEU A 272 17.61 -21.13 -9.32
N ASP A 273 16.73 -21.32 -8.35
CA ASP A 273 15.67 -22.33 -8.38
C ASP A 273 14.71 -22.11 -9.55
N ILE A 274 14.28 -20.86 -9.79
CA ILE A 274 13.46 -20.50 -10.95
C ILE A 274 14.24 -20.71 -12.25
N VAL A 275 15.51 -20.30 -12.33
CA VAL A 275 16.34 -20.51 -13.53
C VAL A 275 16.44 -21.99 -13.89
N LYS A 276 16.76 -22.86 -12.91
CA LYS A 276 16.83 -24.31 -13.12
C LYS A 276 15.50 -24.88 -13.60
N TYR A 277 14.41 -24.50 -12.93
CA TYR A 277 13.08 -24.97 -13.30
C TYR A 277 12.68 -24.54 -14.71
N LEU A 278 12.89 -23.27 -15.07
CA LEU A 278 12.62 -22.78 -16.42
C LEU A 278 13.52 -23.48 -17.45
N HIS A 279 14.78 -23.75 -17.14
CA HIS A 279 15.68 -24.47 -18.05
C HIS A 279 15.25 -25.92 -18.30
N GLU A 280 14.71 -26.60 -17.29
CA GLU A 280 14.25 -27.99 -17.40
C GLU A 280 12.88 -28.11 -18.08
N ASN A 281 12.02 -27.10 -17.95
CA ASN A 281 10.60 -27.18 -18.37
C ASN A 281 10.24 -26.30 -19.56
N ARG A 282 11.15 -25.42 -20.00
CA ARG A 282 10.92 -24.44 -21.08
C ARG A 282 12.12 -24.41 -22.03
N SER A 283 11.88 -23.98 -23.27
CA SER A 283 12.86 -24.01 -24.37
C SER A 283 13.33 -22.63 -24.82
N GLU A 284 12.71 -21.58 -24.30
CA GLU A 284 12.91 -20.17 -24.64
C GLU A 284 14.33 -19.69 -24.29
N GLY A 285 14.92 -20.25 -23.22
CA GLY A 285 16.26 -19.95 -22.77
C GLY A 285 16.42 -18.54 -22.19
N CYS A 286 17.66 -18.06 -22.11
CA CYS A 286 18.03 -16.71 -21.68
C CYS A 286 18.75 -15.95 -22.79
N THR A 287 18.81 -14.63 -22.67
CA THR A 287 19.59 -13.78 -23.56
C THR A 287 21.05 -13.68 -23.11
N THR A 288 21.95 -13.40 -24.05
CA THR A 288 23.40 -13.29 -23.75
C THR A 288 23.73 -12.13 -22.81
N SER A 289 22.93 -11.06 -22.83
CA SER A 289 23.08 -9.91 -21.93
C SER A 289 22.84 -10.27 -20.48
N THR A 290 21.96 -11.24 -20.20
CA THR A 290 21.61 -11.68 -18.85
C THR A 290 22.79 -12.22 -18.07
N MET A 291 23.67 -13.00 -18.71
CA MET A 291 24.88 -13.52 -18.06
C MET A 291 25.78 -12.38 -17.54
N ASN A 292 25.88 -11.28 -18.30
CA ASN A 292 26.64 -10.10 -17.86
C ASN A 292 25.96 -9.39 -16.69
N TYR A 293 24.62 -9.28 -16.70
CA TYR A 293 23.88 -8.63 -15.61
C TYR A 293 23.85 -9.44 -14.31
N ALA A 294 23.71 -10.77 -14.39
CA ALA A 294 23.84 -11.67 -13.24
C ALA A 294 25.23 -11.54 -12.60
N ALA A 295 26.29 -11.56 -13.42
CA ALA A 295 27.66 -11.33 -12.95
C ALA A 295 27.86 -9.93 -12.35
N LEU A 296 27.29 -8.87 -12.96
CA LEU A 296 27.36 -7.49 -12.46
C LEU A 296 26.70 -7.36 -11.08
N LYS A 297 25.57 -8.05 -10.86
CA LYS A 297 24.85 -8.07 -9.58
C LYS A 297 25.41 -9.07 -8.55
N GLY A 298 26.47 -9.82 -8.92
CA GLY A 298 27.16 -10.74 -8.02
C GLY A 298 26.49 -12.12 -7.87
N HIS A 299 25.57 -12.48 -8.76
CA HIS A 299 24.92 -13.79 -8.80
C HIS A 299 25.78 -14.79 -9.60
N PHE A 300 26.89 -15.23 -9.02
CA PHE A 300 27.88 -16.11 -9.70
C PHE A 300 27.45 -17.58 -9.79
N ASP A 301 26.41 -17.95 -9.06
CA ASP A 301 25.83 -19.29 -9.00
C ASP A 301 24.71 -19.53 -10.02
N ILE A 302 24.24 -18.45 -10.67
CA ILE A 302 23.33 -18.40 -11.83
C ILE A 302 24.11 -18.69 -13.11
#